data_AF-A0A5C5YHT7-F1
#
_entry.id   AF-A0A5C5YHT7-F1
#
_cell.length_a   1.000
_cell.length_b   1.000
_cell.length_c   1.000
_cell.angle_alpha   90.00
_cell.angle_beta   90.00
_cell.angle_gamma   90.00
#
_symmetry.space_group_name_H-M   'P 1'
#
loop_
_entity.id
_entity.type
_entity.pdbx_description
1 polymer ?
#
loop_
_entity_poly.entity_id
_entity_poly.type
_entity_poly.pdbx_seq_one_letter_code
_entity_poly.pdbx_strand_id
1 'polypeptide(L)'
;MDLSKQKELERVFSSCADDGPTPEQAAKLERLLRDDPDLQEHYAKLVGVHVLLDAEVRLSGRRAQLPLDGAAPATCELVATHINADLGRTRSPWFTPSVLATLAAALVAAFWLGRSTNDTGPPAAQSRPARTAAAEDLLREDGLVISNDESLARLGYLLRDAGITSVRLPRCGGSADQQFTLCSGAAWYDRPARKKERGYLVSLRPGERMDVYFDTDAMGRNSLAIAEFDASGKLTGRTLQFNNLPSGVSKVRQSRAGMVGEFSEWNDSPYSRHYLFTGSHMLYDGLEEEVWRQSDFEVSLDHDGLMVLGWDDSGYSGMLREGEHDSPPDRDYNDIRAMIKFTSADSGVHGTEQSVSYYPLPEPSDIRANPDARGYIIDVRPGERVLLAASSDARWQNSLQIIEADSGRVVWRHDGSAPVQGARQQRNRGAYVITNHSDRARRYFIYGRHRRPSEDSDDAWIDTDFEVLASDDRSAVVGFNDTSGSLPADDWDDLRVVARWFGD
;
A
#
# COMPACT_ATOMS: atom_id res chain seq x y z
N MET A 1 17.09 35.73 -6.55
CA MET A 1 17.54 34.33 -6.51
C MET A 1 17.75 33.74 -7.91
N ASP A 2 18.95 33.22 -8.20
CA ASP A 2 19.28 32.50 -9.45
C ASP A 2 18.79 31.05 -9.37
N LEU A 3 17.84 30.68 -10.24
CA LEU A 3 17.21 29.35 -10.25
C LEU A 3 18.20 28.20 -10.50
N SER A 4 19.29 28.45 -11.23
CA SER A 4 20.31 27.43 -11.49
C SER A 4 21.06 27.07 -10.21
N LYS A 5 21.48 28.10 -9.44
CA LYS A 5 22.15 27.91 -8.16
C LYS A 5 21.23 27.30 -7.11
N GLN A 6 19.95 27.66 -7.11
CA GLN A 6 18.96 27.06 -6.21
C GLN A 6 18.83 25.54 -6.44
N LYS A 7 18.67 25.12 -7.69
CA LYS A 7 18.62 23.68 -8.05
C LYS A 7 19.91 22.97 -7.68
N GLU A 8 21.06 23.63 -7.87
CA GLU A 8 22.33 23.05 -7.47
C GLU A 8 22.48 22.92 -5.96
N LEU A 9 22.00 23.89 -5.18
CA LEU A 9 21.94 23.87 -3.72
C LEU A 9 21.07 22.70 -3.24
N GLU A 10 19.85 22.55 -3.76
CA GLU A 10 18.92 21.46 -3.42
C GLU A 10 19.54 20.08 -3.72
N ARG A 11 20.18 19.93 -4.89
CA ARG A 11 20.85 18.69 -5.28
C ARG A 11 21.99 18.32 -4.33
N VAL A 12 22.86 19.28 -3.99
CA VAL A 12 24.00 19.02 -3.09
C VAL A 12 23.50 18.76 -1.67
N PHE A 13 22.48 19.51 -1.21
CA PHE A 13 21.88 19.31 0.11
C PHE A 13 21.22 17.93 0.26
N SER A 14 20.41 17.49 -0.71
CA SER A 14 19.79 16.16 -0.69
C SER A 14 20.84 15.05 -0.57
N SER A 15 21.90 15.12 -1.39
CA SER A 15 22.99 14.13 -1.33
C SER A 15 23.74 14.15 0.01
N CYS A 16 23.91 15.32 0.65
CA CYS A 16 24.47 15.39 2.01
C CYS A 16 23.52 14.83 3.08
N ALA A 17 22.20 14.93 2.89
CA ALA A 17 21.21 14.44 3.83
C ALA A 17 21.11 12.91 3.83
N ASP A 18 21.19 12.30 2.65
CA ASP A 18 21.07 10.86 2.47
C ASP A 18 22.35 10.11 2.87
N ASP A 19 23.52 10.56 2.38
CA ASP A 19 24.79 9.83 2.50
C ASP A 19 25.76 10.43 3.54
N GLY A 20 25.40 11.58 4.12
CA GLY A 20 26.31 12.42 4.90
C GLY A 20 27.23 13.29 4.01
N PRO A 21 27.68 14.47 4.49
CA PRO A 21 28.47 15.38 3.68
C PRO A 21 29.92 14.91 3.49
N THR A 22 30.33 14.69 2.25
CA THR A 22 31.76 14.59 1.89
C THR A 22 32.46 15.95 1.98
N PRO A 23 33.79 16.00 2.14
CA PRO A 23 34.54 17.26 2.14
C PRO A 23 34.31 18.12 0.89
N GLU A 24 34.15 17.48 -0.28
CA GLU A 24 33.88 18.18 -1.54
C GLU A 24 32.48 18.80 -1.57
N GLN A 25 31.46 18.08 -1.09
CA GLN A 25 30.09 18.59 -1.00
C GLN A 25 29.99 19.72 0.04
N ALA A 26 30.68 19.61 1.18
CA ALA A 26 30.73 20.67 2.18
C ALA A 26 31.36 21.95 1.61
N ALA A 27 32.51 21.84 0.92
CA ALA A 27 33.15 22.97 0.26
C ALA A 27 32.30 23.55 -0.89
N LYS A 28 31.45 22.73 -1.52
CA LYS A 28 30.51 23.15 -2.56
C LYS A 28 29.31 23.89 -1.98
N LEU A 29 28.71 23.40 -0.90
CA LEU A 29 27.67 24.12 -0.14
C LEU A 29 28.19 25.47 0.34
N GLU A 30 29.39 25.50 0.93
CA GLU A 30 29.99 26.76 1.38
C GLU A 30 30.14 27.76 0.22
N ARG A 31 30.65 27.32 -0.94
CA ARG A 31 30.78 28.19 -2.11
C ARG A 31 29.44 28.69 -2.66
N LEU A 32 28.40 27.86 -2.64
CA LEU A 32 27.06 28.26 -3.10
C LEU A 32 26.42 29.28 -2.15
N LEU A 33 26.64 29.13 -0.86
CA LEU A 33 26.04 29.97 0.18
C LEU A 33 26.85 31.24 0.45
N ARG A 34 28.14 31.27 0.09
CA ARG A 34 29.00 32.43 0.31
C ARG A 34 28.50 33.61 -0.52
N ASP A 35 28.22 34.72 0.16
CA ASP A 35 27.81 36.01 -0.41
C ASP A 35 26.46 36.00 -1.17
N ASP A 36 25.62 34.97 -1.00
CA ASP A 36 24.28 34.89 -1.63
C ASP A 36 23.17 34.74 -0.56
N PRO A 37 22.60 35.85 -0.04
CA PRO A 37 21.64 35.82 1.07
C PRO A 37 20.33 35.10 0.73
N ASP A 38 19.89 35.13 -0.53
CA ASP A 38 18.69 34.42 -0.99
C ASP A 38 18.89 32.89 -0.86
N LEU A 39 20.06 32.39 -1.28
CA LEU A 39 20.40 30.97 -1.15
C LEU A 39 20.63 30.56 0.30
N GLN A 40 21.14 31.44 1.15
CA GLN A 40 21.25 31.20 2.59
C GLN A 40 19.86 31.04 3.25
N GLU A 41 18.90 31.91 2.90
CA GLU A 41 17.53 31.79 3.39
C GLU A 41 16.87 30.49 2.90
N HIS A 42 17.06 30.13 1.62
CA HIS A 42 16.53 28.89 1.06
C HIS A 42 17.15 27.64 1.73
N TYR A 43 18.47 27.64 1.95
CA TYR A 43 19.15 26.59 2.68
C TYR A 43 18.62 26.43 4.10
N ALA A 44 18.36 27.52 4.82
CA ALA A 44 17.77 27.47 6.15
C ALA A 44 16.37 26.81 6.14
N LYS A 45 15.56 27.06 5.10
CA LYS A 45 14.26 26.39 4.92
C LYS A 45 14.44 24.89 4.69
N LEU A 46 15.37 24.49 3.82
CA LEU A 46 15.68 23.08 3.55
C LEU A 46 16.12 22.33 4.81
N VAL A 47 17.02 22.94 5.60
CA VAL A 47 17.44 22.41 6.91
C VAL A 47 16.26 22.31 7.87
N GLY A 48 15.41 23.34 7.94
CA GLY A 48 14.22 23.33 8.79
C GLY A 48 13.27 22.17 8.47
N VAL A 49 13.02 21.91 7.19
CA VAL A 49 12.20 20.76 6.75
C VAL A 49 12.83 19.44 7.17
N HIS A 50 14.14 19.26 6.98
CA HIS A 50 14.83 18.02 7.37
C HIS A 50 14.87 17.80 8.88
N VAL A 51 15.03 18.85 9.68
CA VAL A 51 14.97 18.76 11.15
C VAL A 51 13.57 18.34 11.60
N LEU A 52 12.51 18.87 10.98
CA LEU A 52 11.13 18.47 11.27
C LEU A 52 10.88 17.00 10.89
N LEU A 53 11.33 16.57 9.71
CA LEU A 53 11.21 15.18 9.27
C LEU A 53 11.98 14.22 10.19
N ASP A 54 13.22 14.53 10.57
CA ASP A 54 14.00 13.71 11.51
C ASP A 54 13.36 13.66 12.90
N ALA A 55 12.81 14.78 13.39
CA ALA A 55 12.06 14.80 14.64
C ALA A 55 10.82 13.89 14.57
N GLU A 56 10.08 13.92 13.47
CA GLU A 56 8.90 13.09 13.25
C GLU A 56 9.23 11.60 13.13
N VAL A 57 10.30 11.25 12.41
CA VAL A 57 10.81 9.88 12.32
C VAL A 57 11.25 9.36 13.70
N ARG A 58 11.96 10.17 14.50
CA ARG A 58 12.38 9.80 15.86
C ARG A 58 11.20 9.64 16.83
N LEU A 59 10.20 10.50 16.75
CA LEU A 59 8.98 10.38 17.54
C LEU A 59 8.20 9.12 17.17
N SER A 60 8.18 8.77 15.89
CA SER A 60 7.57 7.54 15.38
C SER A 60 8.34 6.30 15.85
N GLY A 61 9.69 6.34 15.85
CA GLY A 61 10.54 5.23 16.30
C GLY A 61 10.55 5.02 17.83
N ARG A 62 10.56 6.08 18.64
CA ARG A 62 10.57 5.96 20.12
C ARG A 62 9.24 5.48 20.70
N ARG A 63 8.11 5.74 20.03
CA ARG A 63 6.80 5.21 20.45
C ARG A 63 6.71 3.69 20.37
N ALA A 64 7.57 3.03 19.58
CA ALA A 64 7.61 1.58 19.48
C ALA A 64 8.36 0.88 20.64
N GLN A 65 9.02 1.62 21.56
CA GLN A 65 9.92 1.02 22.56
C GLN A 65 9.71 1.45 24.02
N LEU A 66 8.74 2.32 24.34
CA LEU A 66 8.51 2.76 25.73
C LEU A 66 7.31 2.05 26.37
N PRO A 67 7.46 1.48 27.59
CA PRO A 67 6.32 1.08 28.41
C PRO A 67 5.47 2.31 28.74
N LEU A 68 4.17 2.22 28.49
CA LEU A 68 3.19 3.27 28.74
C LEU A 68 3.00 3.50 30.24
N ASP A 69 3.74 4.44 30.80
CA ASP A 69 3.33 5.15 32.03
C ASP A 69 3.56 6.66 31.89
N GLY A 70 2.45 7.40 31.74
CA GLY A 70 2.28 8.71 32.37
C GLY A 70 2.88 9.97 31.76
N ALA A 71 3.43 9.99 30.54
CA ALA A 71 3.92 11.23 29.93
C ALA A 71 2.94 11.84 28.91
N ALA A 72 2.49 13.07 29.16
CA ALA A 72 1.65 13.85 28.24
C ALA A 72 2.40 14.20 26.94
N PRO A 73 1.72 14.28 25.79
CA PRO A 73 2.35 14.61 24.51
C PRO A 73 2.83 16.06 24.48
N ALA A 74 4.10 16.28 24.13
CA ALA A 74 4.59 17.60 23.78
C ALA A 74 3.90 18.06 22.49
N THR A 75 3.23 19.21 22.54
CA THR A 75 2.55 19.80 21.38
C THR A 75 3.57 20.43 20.43
N CYS A 76 3.29 20.45 19.12
CA CYS A 76 4.08 21.15 18.10
C CYS A 76 4.29 22.64 18.42
N GLU A 77 3.40 23.22 19.23
CA GLU A 77 3.51 24.57 19.74
C GLU A 77 4.75 24.74 20.63
N LEU A 78 5.15 23.74 21.42
CA LEU A 78 6.32 23.81 22.30
C LEU A 78 7.64 23.79 21.52
N VAL A 79 7.69 23.04 20.42
CA VAL A 79 8.85 22.94 19.51
C VAL A 79 8.98 24.22 18.69
N ALA A 80 7.87 24.72 18.13
CA ALA A 80 7.85 26.01 17.42
C ALA A 80 8.20 27.18 18.35
N THR A 81 7.78 27.13 19.63
CA THR A 81 8.10 28.16 20.63
C THR A 81 9.56 28.09 21.07
N HIS A 82 10.17 26.90 21.20
CA HIS A 82 11.61 26.78 21.50
C HIS A 82 12.47 27.25 20.32
N ILE A 83 12.11 26.90 19.08
CA ILE A 83 12.84 27.33 17.88
C ILE A 83 12.72 28.85 17.68
N ASN A 84 11.54 29.44 17.86
CA ASN A 84 11.36 30.89 17.79
C ASN A 84 11.98 31.65 18.97
N ALA A 85 12.04 31.05 20.17
CA ALA A 85 12.70 31.66 21.33
C ALA A 85 14.24 31.68 21.19
N ASP A 86 14.83 30.66 20.56
CA ASP A 86 16.27 30.64 20.26
C ASP A 86 16.62 31.53 19.06
N LEU A 87 15.80 31.56 18.01
CA LEU A 87 16.00 32.46 16.86
C LEU A 87 15.70 33.93 17.19
N GLY A 88 14.79 34.18 18.14
CA GLY A 88 14.40 35.53 18.58
C GLY A 88 15.39 36.20 19.54
N ARG A 89 16.31 35.45 20.16
CA ARG A 89 17.28 35.97 21.14
C ARG A 89 18.55 36.56 20.55
N THR A 90 18.79 36.43 19.25
CA THR A 90 19.98 36.97 18.58
C THR A 90 19.64 38.03 17.54
N ARG A 91 19.01 39.13 17.95
CA ARG A 91 19.05 40.39 17.20
C ARG A 91 20.08 41.32 17.83
N SER A 92 21.36 41.04 17.56
CA SER A 92 22.45 42.00 17.74
C SER A 92 22.80 42.60 16.37
N PRO A 93 23.04 43.91 16.24
CA PRO A 93 23.25 44.53 14.93
C PRO A 93 24.63 44.25 14.30
N TRP A 94 25.48 43.40 14.90
CA TRP A 94 26.92 43.35 14.57
C TRP A 94 27.40 42.03 13.93
N PHE A 95 26.49 41.16 13.48
CA PHE A 95 26.89 39.92 12.83
C PHE A 95 27.10 40.11 11.33
N THR A 96 28.36 40.08 10.91
CA THR A 96 28.72 39.97 9.49
C THR A 96 28.30 38.60 8.94
N PRO A 97 27.94 38.49 7.65
CA PRO A 97 27.44 37.26 7.03
C PRO A 97 28.40 36.06 7.16
N SER A 98 29.70 36.33 7.34
CA SER A 98 30.72 35.32 7.61
C SER A 98 30.55 34.59 8.94
N VAL A 99 29.89 35.18 9.94
CA VAL A 99 29.64 34.54 11.25
C VAL A 99 28.39 33.66 11.22
N LEU A 100 27.38 34.01 10.42
CA LEU A 100 26.17 33.19 10.24
C LEU A 100 26.48 31.87 9.51
N ALA A 101 27.40 31.89 8.53
CA ALA A 101 27.85 30.68 7.85
C ALA A 101 28.63 29.74 8.79
N THR A 102 29.48 30.29 9.66
CA THR A 102 30.18 29.48 10.68
C THR A 102 29.21 28.97 11.75
N LEU A 103 28.19 29.75 12.13
CA LEU A 103 27.14 29.30 13.06
C LEU A 103 26.31 28.17 12.46
N ALA A 104 25.92 28.26 11.18
CA ALA A 104 25.17 27.21 10.49
C ALA A 104 25.98 25.91 10.38
N ALA A 105 27.26 26.00 10.02
CA ALA A 105 28.16 24.85 9.97
C ALA A 105 28.42 24.26 11.38
N ALA A 106 28.55 25.10 12.39
CA ALA A 106 28.71 24.67 13.78
C ALA A 106 27.42 24.07 14.37
N LEU A 107 26.24 24.55 13.97
CA LEU A 107 24.94 23.98 14.35
C LEU A 107 24.72 22.62 13.69
N VAL A 108 25.12 22.44 12.43
CA VAL A 108 25.15 21.12 11.79
C VAL A 108 26.12 20.19 12.52
N ALA A 109 27.35 20.62 12.80
CA ALA A 109 28.33 19.81 13.53
C ALA A 109 27.88 19.47 14.97
N ALA A 110 27.31 20.42 15.70
CA ALA A 110 26.82 20.24 17.06
C ALA A 110 25.56 19.36 17.11
N PHE A 111 24.67 19.45 16.11
CA PHE A 111 23.51 18.58 15.97
C PHE A 111 23.92 17.11 15.75
N TRP A 112 24.98 16.88 14.95
CA TRP A 112 25.49 15.54 14.69
C TRP A 112 26.39 14.99 15.82
N LEU A 113 27.14 15.83 16.52
CA LEU A 113 28.01 15.45 17.65
C LEU A 113 27.26 15.34 18.99
N GLY A 114 26.11 16.00 19.16
CA GLY A 114 25.29 15.97 20.39
C GLY A 114 24.47 14.69 20.60
N ARG A 115 24.68 13.65 19.79
CA ARG A 115 23.93 12.38 19.81
C ARG A 115 24.15 11.51 21.07
N SER A 116 25.00 11.90 22.02
CA SER A 116 25.10 11.25 23.33
C SER A 116 25.13 12.27 24.47
N THR A 117 24.03 12.43 25.21
CA THR A 117 23.96 12.44 26.68
C THR A 117 22.58 12.91 27.21
N ASN A 118 22.04 12.07 28.10
CA ASN A 118 21.22 12.28 29.30
C ASN A 118 19.80 12.89 29.28
N ASP A 119 18.91 12.03 29.79
CA ASP A 119 17.68 12.27 30.52
C ASP A 119 17.80 13.28 31.67
N THR A 120 16.75 14.06 31.88
CA THR A 120 16.13 14.33 33.19
C THR A 120 14.85 15.16 33.00
N GLY A 121 13.70 14.61 33.36
CA GLY A 121 12.39 15.29 33.29
C GLY A 121 11.98 15.95 34.62
N PRO A 122 11.21 17.05 34.58
CA PRO A 122 10.48 17.57 35.73
C PRO A 122 8.94 17.44 35.56
N PRO A 123 8.14 17.70 36.63
CA PRO A 123 6.82 17.08 36.81
C PRO A 123 5.64 17.86 36.20
N ALA A 124 4.55 17.09 36.04
CA ALA A 124 3.31 17.40 35.35
C ALA A 124 2.47 18.55 35.94
N ALA A 125 1.84 19.32 35.04
CA ALA A 125 0.75 20.24 35.35
C ALA A 125 -0.60 19.65 34.90
N GLN A 126 -1.57 19.68 35.81
CA GLN A 126 -2.92 19.13 35.64
C GLN A 126 -3.75 19.96 34.65
N SER A 127 -4.44 19.29 33.72
CA SER A 127 -5.48 19.90 32.88
C SER A 127 -6.87 19.29 33.17
N ARG A 128 -7.86 20.20 33.20
CA ARG A 128 -9.27 20.02 33.56
C ARG A 128 -10.06 19.19 32.53
N PRO A 129 -11.19 18.57 32.93
CA PRO A 129 -11.97 17.69 32.07
C PRO A 129 -12.77 18.48 31.02
N ALA A 130 -12.68 18.04 29.77
CA ALA A 130 -13.55 18.49 28.68
C ALA A 130 -14.95 17.89 28.84
N ARG A 131 -15.96 18.74 28.70
CA ARG A 131 -17.39 18.43 28.70
C ARG A 131 -17.73 17.40 27.61
N THR A 132 -18.22 16.25 28.03
CA THR A 132 -19.06 15.34 27.24
C THR A 132 -20.39 16.02 26.92
N ALA A 133 -20.69 16.21 25.63
CA ALA A 133 -22.02 16.56 25.16
C ALA A 133 -22.36 15.76 23.90
N ALA A 134 -23.50 15.07 23.99
CA ALA A 134 -24.30 14.49 22.90
C ALA A 134 -23.76 13.23 22.19
N ALA A 135 -23.74 12.12 22.93
CA ALA A 135 -23.90 10.78 22.37
C ALA A 135 -25.40 10.47 22.29
N GLU A 136 -26.11 10.86 21.22
CA GLU A 136 -27.50 10.41 21.03
C GLU A 136 -28.05 10.44 19.59
N ASP A 137 -27.21 10.56 18.56
CA ASP A 137 -27.69 10.64 17.15
C ASP A 137 -27.03 9.62 16.18
N LEU A 138 -26.46 8.51 16.71
CA LEU A 138 -25.66 7.54 15.94
C LEU A 138 -26.28 6.15 15.77
N LEU A 139 -27.58 5.97 16.03
CA LEU A 139 -28.30 4.74 15.70
C LEU A 139 -28.96 4.82 14.31
N ARG A 140 -28.16 5.09 13.27
CA ARG A 140 -28.53 4.71 11.90
C ARG A 140 -28.14 3.24 11.72
N GLU A 141 -28.99 2.45 11.09
CA GLU A 141 -28.89 0.98 11.04
C GLU A 141 -27.61 0.41 10.37
N ASP A 142 -26.67 1.24 9.93
CA ASP A 142 -25.67 0.88 8.92
C ASP A 142 -24.20 0.85 9.40
N GLY A 143 -23.88 1.07 10.68
CA GLY A 143 -22.49 1.02 11.16
C GLY A 143 -22.13 1.99 12.29
N LEU A 144 -20.88 1.94 12.75
CA LEU A 144 -20.32 2.88 13.73
C LEU A 144 -19.75 4.10 13.00
N VAL A 145 -20.27 5.30 13.29
CA VAL A 145 -19.78 6.53 12.65
C VAL A 145 -18.72 7.21 13.51
N ILE A 146 -17.59 7.49 12.90
CA ILE A 146 -16.48 8.26 13.45
C ILE A 146 -16.58 9.68 12.90
N SER A 147 -16.74 10.63 13.80
CA SER A 147 -16.80 12.07 13.53
C SER A 147 -15.78 12.89 14.34
N ASN A 148 -14.80 12.21 14.97
CA ASN A 148 -13.75 12.87 15.74
C ASN A 148 -12.75 13.56 14.79
N ASP A 149 -12.63 14.89 14.90
CA ASP A 149 -11.75 15.72 14.06
C ASP A 149 -10.29 15.25 14.04
N GLU A 150 -9.73 14.78 15.16
CA GLU A 150 -8.35 14.30 15.22
C GLU A 150 -8.16 13.00 14.41
N SER A 151 -9.11 12.06 14.53
CA SER A 151 -9.07 10.81 13.77
C SER A 151 -9.28 11.08 12.27
N LEU A 152 -10.22 11.96 11.93
CA LEU A 152 -10.49 12.34 10.55
C LEU A 152 -9.33 13.11 9.91
N ALA A 153 -8.68 14.02 10.64
CA ALA A 153 -7.50 14.74 10.16
C ALA A 153 -6.32 13.79 9.89
N ARG A 154 -6.09 12.83 10.78
CA ARG A 154 -5.05 11.80 10.58
C ARG A 154 -5.36 10.92 9.37
N LEU A 155 -6.61 10.47 9.22
CA LEU A 155 -7.02 9.71 8.03
C LEU A 155 -6.86 10.52 6.75
N GLY A 156 -7.23 11.81 6.76
CA GLY A 156 -7.05 12.70 5.61
C GLY A 156 -5.58 12.87 5.23
N TYR A 157 -4.68 12.95 6.22
CA TYR A 157 -3.23 12.99 5.99
C TYR A 157 -2.73 11.68 5.35
N LEU A 158 -3.11 10.52 5.91
CA LEU A 158 -2.71 9.21 5.38
C LEU A 158 -3.18 9.00 3.94
N LEU A 159 -4.41 9.43 3.66
CA LEU A 159 -5.04 9.31 2.36
C LEU A 159 -4.56 10.35 1.35
N ARG A 160 -3.78 11.35 1.80
CA ARG A 160 -3.36 12.52 1.01
C ARG A 160 -4.55 13.26 0.41
N ASP A 161 -5.70 13.18 1.06
CA ASP A 161 -6.96 13.70 0.56
C ASP A 161 -7.72 14.40 1.69
N ALA A 162 -7.74 15.74 1.61
CA ALA A 162 -8.42 16.58 2.58
C ALA A 162 -9.94 16.53 2.36
N GLY A 163 -10.71 16.38 3.44
CA GLY A 163 -12.17 16.54 3.39
C GLY A 163 -12.98 15.31 3.76
N ILE A 164 -12.46 14.39 4.56
CA ILE A 164 -13.27 13.34 5.18
C ILE A 164 -14.09 13.97 6.30
N THR A 165 -15.42 13.96 6.20
CA THR A 165 -16.31 14.51 7.24
C THR A 165 -16.80 13.46 8.23
N SER A 166 -16.89 12.20 7.79
CA SER A 166 -17.11 11.06 8.69
C SER A 166 -16.64 9.76 8.05
N VAL A 167 -16.34 8.78 8.90
CA VAL A 167 -16.09 7.40 8.47
C VAL A 167 -17.08 6.47 9.14
N ARG A 168 -17.79 5.66 8.38
CA ARG A 168 -18.71 4.65 8.89
C ARG A 168 -18.07 3.29 8.79
N LEU A 169 -17.83 2.66 9.94
CA LEU A 169 -17.27 1.34 10.07
C LEU A 169 -18.37 0.26 10.09
N PRO A 170 -18.14 -0.91 9.46
CA PRO A 170 -19.08 -2.03 9.50
C PRO A 170 -19.23 -2.59 10.91
N ARG A 171 -20.44 -3.05 11.22
CA ARG A 171 -20.80 -3.64 12.52
C ARG A 171 -21.41 -5.03 12.33
N CYS A 172 -21.13 -5.93 13.26
CA CYS A 172 -21.73 -7.26 13.36
C CYS A 172 -22.34 -7.47 14.74
N GLY A 173 -23.45 -8.21 14.77
CA GLY A 173 -24.25 -8.45 15.98
C GLY A 173 -25.07 -7.23 16.39
N GLY A 174 -26.34 -7.43 16.72
CA GLY A 174 -27.21 -6.34 17.16
C GLY A 174 -28.69 -6.63 17.05
N SER A 175 -29.23 -7.50 17.90
CA SER A 175 -30.56 -7.24 18.43
C SER A 175 -30.49 -5.99 19.32
N ALA A 176 -31.60 -5.26 19.50
CA ALA A 176 -31.65 -3.96 20.20
C ALA A 176 -30.95 -3.91 21.59
N ASP A 177 -30.75 -5.05 22.25
CA ASP A 177 -30.13 -5.16 23.58
C ASP A 177 -28.66 -5.65 23.59
N GLN A 178 -28.03 -5.92 22.45
CA GLN A 178 -26.64 -6.39 22.40
C GLN A 178 -25.64 -5.27 22.10
N GLN A 179 -24.53 -5.29 22.83
CA GLN A 179 -23.37 -4.43 22.57
C GLN A 179 -22.85 -4.70 21.15
N PHE A 180 -22.81 -3.67 20.31
CA PHE A 180 -22.32 -3.79 18.94
C PHE A 180 -20.83 -4.13 18.91
N THR A 181 -20.42 -4.92 17.92
CA THR A 181 -19.00 -5.22 17.66
C THR A 181 -18.65 -4.85 16.24
N LEU A 182 -17.46 -4.30 16.02
CA LEU A 182 -16.92 -4.08 14.68
C LEU A 182 -16.55 -5.43 14.04
N CYS A 183 -16.64 -5.51 12.72
CA CYS A 183 -16.27 -6.71 11.97
C CYS A 183 -15.63 -6.37 10.63
N SER A 184 -15.14 -7.39 9.91
CA SER A 184 -14.61 -7.17 8.56
C SER A 184 -15.73 -6.73 7.61
N GLY A 185 -15.44 -5.79 6.71
CA GLY A 185 -16.42 -5.32 5.73
C GLY A 185 -16.12 -3.94 5.15
N ALA A 186 -17.01 -3.47 4.28
CA ALA A 186 -16.87 -2.15 3.68
C ALA A 186 -17.07 -1.03 4.71
N ALA A 187 -16.06 -0.18 4.86
CA ALA A 187 -16.14 1.10 5.53
C ALA A 187 -16.43 2.21 4.52
N TRP A 188 -17.23 3.21 4.91
CA TRP A 188 -17.65 4.30 4.04
C TRP A 188 -17.09 5.63 4.52
N TYR A 189 -16.45 6.37 3.64
CA TYR A 189 -15.99 7.73 3.86
C TYR A 189 -17.05 8.69 3.32
N ASP A 190 -17.59 9.54 4.18
CA ASP A 190 -18.43 10.65 3.77
C ASP A 190 -17.56 11.89 3.56
N ARG A 191 -17.78 12.59 2.45
CA ARG A 191 -17.09 13.83 2.08
C ARG A 191 -18.08 14.96 1.74
N PRO A 192 -17.63 16.23 1.70
CA PRO A 192 -18.42 17.33 1.18
C PRO A 192 -19.00 17.02 -0.20
N ALA A 193 -20.16 17.59 -0.50
CA ALA A 193 -20.93 17.33 -1.73
C ALA A 193 -21.44 15.89 -1.90
N ARG A 194 -21.62 15.14 -0.80
CA ARG A 194 -22.21 13.77 -0.77
C ARG A 194 -21.41 12.73 -1.56
N LYS A 195 -20.11 12.96 -1.71
CA LYS A 195 -19.20 11.95 -2.24
C LYS A 195 -19.05 10.84 -1.20
N LYS A 196 -19.27 9.59 -1.63
CA LYS A 196 -19.14 8.39 -0.81
C LYS A 196 -18.07 7.51 -1.41
N GLU A 197 -17.02 7.27 -0.64
CA GLU A 197 -15.91 6.41 -1.02
C GLU A 197 -15.83 5.25 -0.04
N ARG A 198 -15.11 4.20 -0.42
CA ARG A 198 -15.07 2.95 0.33
C ARG A 198 -13.64 2.58 0.68
N GLY A 199 -13.49 1.99 1.85
CA GLY A 199 -12.32 1.23 2.26
C GLY A 199 -12.78 -0.09 2.86
N TYR A 200 -11.84 -0.94 3.26
CA TYR A 200 -12.17 -2.23 3.84
C TYR A 200 -11.63 -2.33 5.26
N LEU A 201 -12.52 -2.54 6.23
CA LEU A 201 -12.12 -2.85 7.59
C LEU A 201 -11.83 -4.35 7.66
N VAL A 202 -10.66 -4.70 8.19
CA VAL A 202 -10.26 -6.06 8.48
C VAL A 202 -10.23 -6.24 9.99
N SER A 203 -10.95 -7.23 10.50
CA SER A 203 -10.94 -7.59 11.92
C SER A 203 -9.93 -8.71 12.19
N LEU A 204 -9.00 -8.46 13.11
CA LEU A 204 -8.05 -9.45 13.61
C LEU A 204 -8.47 -9.89 15.03
N ARG A 205 -8.89 -11.15 15.20
CA ARG A 205 -9.43 -11.63 16.48
C ARG A 205 -8.32 -11.86 17.51
N PRO A 206 -8.65 -11.93 18.80
CA PRO A 206 -7.69 -12.36 19.83
C PRO A 206 -7.03 -13.70 19.47
N GLY A 207 -5.70 -13.76 19.59
CA GLY A 207 -4.93 -14.98 19.29
C GLY A 207 -4.78 -15.30 17.80
N GLU A 208 -5.12 -14.37 16.91
CA GLU A 208 -4.87 -14.49 15.47
C GLU A 208 -3.65 -13.67 15.04
N ARG A 209 -2.95 -14.21 14.04
CA ARG A 209 -1.92 -13.54 13.23
C ARG A 209 -2.52 -13.11 11.91
N MET A 210 -2.16 -11.93 11.45
CA MET A 210 -2.40 -11.46 10.09
C MET A 210 -1.05 -11.26 9.39
N ASP A 211 -0.82 -11.95 8.29
CA ASP A 211 0.31 -11.73 7.40
C ASP A 211 -0.20 -11.12 6.10
N VAL A 212 0.32 -9.96 5.73
CA VAL A 212 -0.13 -9.21 4.56
C VAL A 212 1.01 -8.96 3.61
N TYR A 213 0.78 -9.31 2.35
CA TYR A 213 1.68 -9.05 1.23
C TYR A 213 1.00 -8.05 0.28
N PHE A 214 1.74 -7.03 -0.14
CA PHE A 214 1.27 -6.03 -1.10
C PHE A 214 2.00 -6.16 -2.42
N ASP A 215 1.24 -6.20 -3.50
CA ASP A 215 1.75 -6.03 -4.85
C ASP A 215 1.05 -4.89 -5.59
N THR A 216 1.59 -4.58 -6.76
CA THR A 216 1.07 -3.58 -7.69
C THR A 216 1.21 -4.13 -9.10
N ASP A 217 0.31 -3.72 -9.97
CA ASP A 217 0.40 -3.78 -11.42
C ASP A 217 -0.17 -2.47 -11.99
N ALA A 218 0.56 -1.38 -11.77
CA ALA A 218 0.14 -0.06 -12.21
C ALA A 218 1.27 0.68 -12.91
N MET A 219 0.89 1.49 -13.90
CA MET A 219 1.78 2.53 -14.43
C MET A 219 1.75 3.81 -13.60
N GLY A 220 0.63 4.07 -12.93
CA GLY A 220 0.41 5.24 -12.08
C GLY A 220 1.03 5.15 -10.69
N ARG A 221 1.07 6.28 -9.98
CA ARG A 221 1.46 6.35 -8.57
C ARG A 221 0.26 5.96 -7.71
N ASN A 222 0.36 4.81 -7.07
CA ASN A 222 -0.62 4.23 -6.17
C ASN A 222 -0.08 4.13 -4.74
N SER A 223 -0.98 4.30 -3.78
CA SER A 223 -0.70 4.25 -2.35
C SER A 223 -1.76 3.40 -1.66
N LEU A 224 -1.34 2.59 -0.70
CA LEU A 224 -2.23 1.91 0.24
C LEU A 224 -1.91 2.36 1.65
N ALA A 225 -2.91 2.90 2.34
CA ALA A 225 -2.82 3.27 3.74
C ALA A 225 -3.60 2.29 4.62
N ILE A 226 -3.06 2.04 5.81
CA ILE A 226 -3.66 1.17 6.81
C ILE A 226 -3.72 1.93 8.13
N ALA A 227 -4.90 1.96 8.74
CA ALA A 227 -5.15 2.65 10.00
C ALA A 227 -5.77 1.69 11.02
N GLU A 228 -5.18 1.60 12.22
CA GLU A 228 -5.72 0.75 13.29
C GLU A 228 -6.77 1.49 14.13
N PHE A 229 -7.89 0.81 14.36
CA PHE A 229 -8.99 1.22 15.22
C PHE A 229 -9.15 0.24 16.37
N ASP A 230 -9.45 0.78 17.54
CA ASP A 230 -9.92 -0.02 18.67
C ASP A 230 -11.40 -0.45 18.50
N ALA A 231 -11.88 -1.28 19.40
CA ALA A 231 -13.26 -1.77 19.39
C ALA A 231 -14.33 -0.66 19.50
N SER A 232 -13.95 0.55 19.95
CA SER A 232 -14.82 1.73 20.02
C SER A 232 -14.79 2.60 18.76
N GLY A 233 -14.03 2.20 17.73
CA GLY A 233 -13.84 2.96 16.50
C GLY A 233 -12.91 4.15 16.67
N LYS A 234 -12.12 4.22 17.74
CA LYS A 234 -11.10 5.26 17.89
C LYS A 234 -9.79 4.81 17.26
N LEU A 235 -9.16 5.71 16.50
CA LEU A 235 -7.84 5.46 15.93
C LEU A 235 -6.80 5.29 17.05
N THR A 236 -6.07 4.17 17.06
CA THR A 236 -5.04 3.89 18.10
C THR A 236 -3.78 4.74 17.91
N GLY A 237 -3.58 5.24 16.68
CA GLY A 237 -2.39 5.99 16.26
C GLY A 237 -1.38 5.15 15.49
N ARG A 238 -1.61 3.83 15.35
CA ARG A 238 -0.80 2.99 14.47
C ARG A 238 -1.31 3.09 13.04
N THR A 239 -0.40 3.45 12.15
CA THR A 239 -0.70 3.68 10.74
C THR A 239 0.46 3.17 9.88
N LEU A 240 0.15 2.59 8.72
CA LEU A 240 1.14 2.16 7.73
C LEU A 240 0.77 2.76 6.37
N GLN A 241 1.78 3.00 5.53
CA GLN A 241 1.58 3.45 4.15
C GLN A 241 2.58 2.75 3.22
N PHE A 242 2.07 2.25 2.11
CA PHE A 242 2.81 1.56 1.07
C PHE A 242 2.59 2.32 -0.24
N ASN A 243 3.65 2.62 -0.99
CA ASN A 243 3.55 3.32 -2.27
C ASN A 243 4.31 2.50 -3.32
N ASN A 244 3.72 2.29 -4.49
CA ASN A 244 4.40 1.54 -5.57
C ASN A 244 5.57 2.33 -6.18
N LEU A 245 5.57 3.66 -6.07
CA LEU A 245 6.64 4.52 -6.60
C LEU A 245 7.27 5.36 -5.47
N PRO A 246 8.63 5.39 -5.35
CA PRO A 246 9.30 6.20 -4.35
C PRO A 246 9.06 7.70 -4.57
N SER A 247 8.86 8.43 -3.47
CA SER A 247 8.69 9.89 -3.48
C SER A 247 9.87 10.58 -4.17
N GLY A 248 9.59 11.54 -5.05
CA GLY A 248 10.61 12.39 -5.67
C GLY A 248 11.27 11.85 -6.93
N VAL A 249 10.88 10.66 -7.41
CA VAL A 249 11.41 10.14 -8.68
C VAL A 249 10.40 10.31 -9.81
N SER A 250 10.64 11.33 -10.64
CA SER A 250 9.73 11.72 -11.74
C SER A 250 9.78 10.78 -12.95
N LYS A 251 10.84 9.97 -13.10
CA LYS A 251 11.05 9.04 -14.22
C LYS A 251 11.92 7.84 -13.82
N VAL A 252 11.38 6.88 -13.06
CA VAL A 252 12.00 5.55 -12.99
C VAL A 252 11.38 4.71 -14.09
N ARG A 253 12.19 3.96 -14.85
CA ARG A 253 11.71 2.78 -15.58
C ARG A 253 11.21 1.77 -14.53
N GLN A 254 10.00 1.99 -14.03
CA GLN A 254 9.41 1.21 -12.94
C GLN A 254 9.08 -0.17 -13.45
N SER A 255 9.41 -1.18 -12.62
CA SER A 255 8.72 -2.45 -12.69
C SER A 255 7.24 -2.15 -12.44
N ARG A 256 6.44 -2.09 -13.52
CA ARG A 256 4.98 -1.92 -13.49
C ARG A 256 4.34 -2.89 -12.50
N ALA A 257 4.89 -4.11 -12.45
CA ALA A 257 4.46 -5.15 -11.53
C ALA A 257 5.54 -5.52 -10.51
N GLY A 258 5.12 -5.80 -9.27
CA GLY A 258 6.02 -6.31 -8.24
C GLY A 258 5.51 -6.14 -6.82
N MET A 259 6.32 -6.60 -5.87
CA MET A 259 6.07 -6.42 -4.44
C MET A 259 6.26 -4.95 -4.04
N VAL A 260 5.27 -4.39 -3.34
CA VAL A 260 5.33 -3.04 -2.75
C VAL A 260 5.80 -3.11 -1.30
N GLY A 261 5.41 -4.16 -0.56
CA GLY A 261 5.80 -4.34 0.82
C GLY A 261 5.08 -5.52 1.47
N GLU A 262 5.37 -5.74 2.75
CA GLU A 262 4.65 -6.70 3.58
C GLU A 262 4.56 -6.19 5.02
N PHE A 263 3.57 -6.66 5.77
CA PHE A 263 3.55 -6.51 7.22
C PHE A 263 2.88 -7.72 7.87
N SER A 264 3.29 -7.99 9.10
CA SER A 264 2.71 -9.03 9.93
C SER A 264 2.27 -8.43 11.26
N GLU A 265 1.16 -8.92 11.78
CA GLU A 265 0.60 -8.47 13.04
C GLU A 265 0.02 -9.62 13.83
N TRP A 266 0.31 -9.64 15.12
CA TRP A 266 -0.25 -10.60 16.07
C TRP A 266 -1.15 -9.87 17.07
N ASN A 267 -2.37 -10.36 17.26
CA ASN A 267 -3.26 -9.82 18.28
C ASN A 267 -3.15 -10.64 19.57
N ASP A 268 -2.26 -10.20 20.46
CA ASP A 268 -2.09 -10.71 21.82
C ASP A 268 -3.12 -10.17 22.81
N SER A 269 -3.96 -9.22 22.40
CA SER A 269 -4.94 -8.59 23.27
C SER A 269 -6.20 -9.44 23.42
N PRO A 270 -6.97 -9.28 24.50
CA PRO A 270 -8.24 -10.00 24.69
C PRO A 270 -9.37 -9.46 23.81
N TYR A 271 -9.13 -8.42 23.01
CA TYR A 271 -10.12 -7.75 22.17
C TYR A 271 -9.71 -7.83 20.70
N SER A 272 -10.68 -7.79 19.78
CA SER A 272 -10.36 -7.68 18.35
C SER A 272 -9.67 -6.36 18.04
N ARG A 273 -8.70 -6.39 17.13
CA ARG A 273 -8.08 -5.21 16.52
C ARG A 273 -8.67 -5.02 15.13
N HIS A 274 -8.86 -3.77 14.70
CA HIS A 274 -9.48 -3.48 13.42
C HIS A 274 -8.56 -2.62 12.56
N TYR A 275 -8.28 -3.05 11.33
CA TYR A 275 -7.37 -2.38 10.41
C TYR A 275 -8.16 -1.90 9.19
N LEU A 276 -8.23 -0.59 8.97
CA LEU A 276 -8.88 0.00 7.81
C LEU A 276 -7.88 0.13 6.67
N PHE A 277 -8.07 -0.66 5.62
CA PHE A 277 -7.30 -0.63 4.39
C PHE A 277 -7.96 0.30 3.39
N THR A 278 -7.16 1.18 2.78
CA THR A 278 -7.68 2.16 1.83
C THR A 278 -6.62 2.57 0.81
N GLY A 279 -6.99 2.49 -0.46
CA GLY A 279 -6.12 2.79 -1.59
C GLY A 279 -6.37 4.19 -2.14
N SER A 280 -5.32 4.83 -2.64
CA SER A 280 -5.39 6.09 -3.36
C SER A 280 -4.41 6.12 -4.52
N HIS A 281 -4.71 6.91 -5.54
CA HIS A 281 -3.89 7.10 -6.73
C HIS A 281 -3.68 8.58 -7.00
N MET A 282 -2.59 8.91 -7.69
CA MET A 282 -2.24 10.28 -8.05
C MET A 282 -2.53 10.54 -9.52
N LEU A 283 -3.22 11.65 -9.77
CA LEU A 283 -3.45 12.23 -11.10
C LEU A 283 -2.79 13.60 -11.17
N TYR A 284 -2.54 14.07 -12.38
CA TYR A 284 -2.18 15.46 -12.64
C TYR A 284 -3.43 16.22 -13.06
N ASP A 285 -3.65 17.40 -12.47
CA ASP A 285 -4.72 18.29 -12.94
C ASP A 285 -4.28 19.07 -14.20
N GLY A 286 -5.16 19.94 -14.71
CA GLY A 286 -4.87 20.76 -15.90
C GLY A 286 -3.75 21.80 -15.69
N LEU A 287 -3.25 21.96 -14.47
CA LEU A 287 -2.11 22.81 -14.11
C LEU A 287 -0.84 21.99 -13.83
N GLU A 288 -0.87 20.67 -14.09
CA GLU A 288 0.20 19.72 -13.76
C GLU A 288 0.47 19.59 -12.25
N GLU A 289 -0.49 19.97 -11.40
CA GLU A 289 -0.39 19.77 -9.96
C GLU A 289 -0.83 18.35 -9.57
N GLU A 290 -0.14 17.76 -8.59
CA GLU A 290 -0.47 16.42 -8.09
C GLU A 290 -1.76 16.44 -7.29
N VAL A 291 -2.75 15.66 -7.74
CA VAL A 291 -4.03 15.47 -7.06
C VAL A 291 -4.20 14.01 -6.72
N TRP A 292 -4.33 13.71 -5.43
CA TRP A 292 -4.62 12.36 -4.95
C TRP A 292 -6.12 12.11 -4.89
N ARG A 293 -6.53 10.91 -5.28
CA ARG A 293 -7.92 10.45 -5.24
C ARG A 293 -8.00 9.08 -4.60
N GLN A 294 -9.10 8.81 -3.90
CA GLN A 294 -9.34 7.48 -3.34
C GLN A 294 -9.70 6.50 -4.46
N SER A 295 -9.04 5.35 -4.45
CA SER A 295 -9.27 4.25 -5.38
C SER A 295 -10.53 3.47 -4.96
N ASP A 296 -11.25 2.91 -5.93
CA ASP A 296 -12.28 1.92 -5.61
C ASP A 296 -11.63 0.60 -5.21
N PHE A 297 -12.36 -0.26 -4.48
CA PHE A 297 -11.82 -1.56 -4.07
C PHE A 297 -12.80 -2.70 -4.32
N GLU A 298 -12.23 -3.90 -4.46
CA GLU A 298 -12.94 -5.17 -4.58
C GLU A 298 -12.32 -6.23 -3.65
N VAL A 299 -13.18 -7.06 -3.04
CA VAL A 299 -12.76 -8.29 -2.34
C VAL A 299 -12.86 -9.44 -3.35
N SER A 300 -11.74 -9.82 -3.95
CA SER A 300 -11.74 -10.88 -4.98
C SER A 300 -11.68 -12.29 -4.40
N LEU A 301 -11.23 -12.41 -3.13
CA LEU A 301 -11.19 -13.66 -2.38
C LEU A 301 -11.43 -13.39 -0.89
N ASP A 302 -12.27 -14.22 -0.26
CA ASP A 302 -12.40 -14.35 1.20
C ASP A 302 -12.73 -15.81 1.50
N HIS A 303 -11.71 -16.63 1.76
CA HIS A 303 -11.85 -18.07 1.92
C HIS A 303 -10.77 -18.68 2.82
N ASP A 304 -11.19 -19.47 3.81
CA ASP A 304 -10.32 -20.25 4.72
C ASP A 304 -9.15 -19.44 5.31
N GLY A 305 -9.45 -18.24 5.81
CA GLY A 305 -8.42 -17.36 6.38
C GLY A 305 -7.48 -16.73 5.33
N LEU A 306 -7.77 -16.86 4.04
CA LEU A 306 -7.11 -16.09 2.98
C LEU A 306 -8.06 -15.03 2.44
N MET A 307 -7.55 -13.83 2.22
CA MET A 307 -8.31 -12.71 1.67
C MET A 307 -7.48 -11.96 0.63
N VAL A 308 -8.11 -11.51 -0.45
CA VAL A 308 -7.50 -10.63 -1.45
C VAL A 308 -8.36 -9.39 -1.59
N LEU A 309 -7.73 -8.25 -1.32
CA LEU A 309 -8.30 -6.92 -1.53
C LEU A 309 -7.54 -6.27 -2.67
N GLY A 310 -8.24 -5.78 -3.67
CA GLY A 310 -7.65 -5.05 -4.80
C GLY A 310 -8.22 -3.65 -4.91
N TRP A 311 -7.40 -2.71 -5.39
CA TRP A 311 -7.79 -1.32 -5.63
C TRP A 311 -7.54 -0.91 -7.08
N ASP A 312 -8.39 -0.01 -7.57
CA ASP A 312 -8.45 0.43 -8.97
C ASP A 312 -8.34 1.96 -9.06
N ASP A 313 -7.43 2.45 -9.91
CA ASP A 313 -7.05 3.86 -10.07
C ASP A 313 -8.01 4.67 -10.94
N SER A 314 -9.06 4.03 -11.45
CA SER A 314 -10.14 4.71 -12.15
C SER A 314 -11.03 5.58 -11.25
N GLY A 315 -10.95 5.37 -9.93
CA GLY A 315 -11.76 6.07 -8.93
C GLY A 315 -13.27 5.74 -9.01
N TYR A 316 -14.07 6.48 -8.25
CA TYR A 316 -15.51 6.22 -8.16
C TYR A 316 -16.28 6.86 -9.32
N SER A 317 -16.78 6.03 -10.25
CA SER A 317 -17.44 6.43 -11.50
C SER A 317 -18.65 7.37 -11.35
N GLY A 318 -19.22 7.51 -10.15
CA GLY A 318 -20.34 8.43 -9.86
C GLY A 318 -19.94 9.82 -9.36
N MET A 319 -18.64 10.11 -9.22
CA MET A 319 -18.14 11.30 -8.52
C MET A 319 -17.28 12.24 -9.38
N LEU A 320 -17.15 11.91 -10.64
CA LEU A 320 -16.36 12.63 -11.62
C LEU A 320 -17.23 13.68 -12.29
N ARG A 321 -16.67 14.87 -12.52
CA ARG A 321 -17.39 15.90 -13.27
C ARG A 321 -17.52 15.46 -14.73
N GLU A 322 -18.61 15.86 -15.40
CA GLU A 322 -18.72 15.70 -16.85
C GLU A 322 -17.47 16.28 -17.53
N GLY A 323 -16.73 15.43 -18.27
CA GLY A 323 -15.49 15.79 -18.95
C GLY A 323 -14.19 15.51 -18.19
N GLU A 324 -14.22 14.98 -16.96
CA GLU A 324 -13.02 14.60 -16.19
C GLU A 324 -12.47 13.19 -16.47
N HIS A 325 -13.00 12.48 -17.48
CA HIS A 325 -12.44 11.19 -17.89
C HIS A 325 -12.15 11.16 -19.39
N ASP A 326 -10.88 10.90 -19.71
CA ASP A 326 -10.45 10.42 -21.02
C ASP A 326 -10.56 8.89 -21.13
N SER A 327 -10.83 8.15 -20.04
CA SER A 327 -10.98 6.67 -20.10
C SER A 327 -11.94 6.12 -19.04
N PRO A 328 -12.77 5.09 -19.37
CA PRO A 328 -13.63 4.40 -18.42
C PRO A 328 -12.81 3.57 -17.42
N PRO A 329 -13.38 3.24 -16.24
CA PRO A 329 -12.74 2.36 -15.28
C PRO A 329 -12.49 0.98 -15.89
N ASP A 330 -11.26 0.48 -15.79
CA ASP A 330 -10.85 -0.81 -16.32
C ASP A 330 -11.11 -1.97 -15.35
N ARG A 331 -11.28 -1.68 -14.05
CA ARG A 331 -11.81 -2.61 -13.03
C ARG A 331 -11.00 -3.88 -12.93
N ASP A 332 -9.68 -3.77 -13.02
CA ASP A 332 -8.79 -4.89 -12.81
C ASP A 332 -8.39 -5.03 -11.34
N TYR A 333 -8.58 -3.97 -10.55
CA TYR A 333 -8.30 -3.92 -9.12
C TYR A 333 -6.89 -4.44 -8.78
N ASN A 334 -5.94 -4.29 -9.71
CA ASN A 334 -4.56 -4.77 -9.56
C ASN A 334 -3.55 -3.64 -9.39
N ASP A 335 -3.98 -2.38 -9.41
CA ASP A 335 -3.11 -1.23 -9.26
C ASP A 335 -2.35 -1.25 -7.93
N ILE A 336 -3.04 -1.67 -6.88
CA ILE A 336 -2.44 -2.16 -5.65
C ILE A 336 -3.33 -3.26 -5.08
N ARG A 337 -2.73 -4.34 -4.57
CA ARG A 337 -3.45 -5.45 -3.95
C ARG A 337 -2.85 -5.82 -2.61
N ALA A 338 -3.70 -6.25 -1.69
CA ALA A 338 -3.32 -6.84 -0.42
C ALA A 338 -3.76 -8.31 -0.40
N MET A 339 -2.80 -9.23 -0.30
CA MET A 339 -3.02 -10.65 -0.08
C MET A 339 -2.78 -10.94 1.40
N ILE A 340 -3.83 -11.35 2.11
CA ILE A 340 -3.86 -11.47 3.56
C ILE A 340 -4.04 -12.94 3.93
N LYS A 341 -3.18 -13.47 4.82
CA LYS A 341 -3.38 -14.73 5.53
C LYS A 341 -3.66 -14.47 7.00
N PHE A 342 -4.74 -15.07 7.51
CA PHE A 342 -5.04 -15.17 8.92
C PHE A 342 -4.62 -16.55 9.42
N THR A 343 -3.93 -16.59 10.55
CA THR A 343 -3.54 -17.83 11.24
C THR A 343 -3.99 -17.74 12.69
N SER A 344 -4.76 -18.71 13.18
CA SER A 344 -5.14 -18.77 14.60
C SER A 344 -4.30 -19.80 15.35
N ALA A 345 -4.00 -19.54 16.62
CA ALA A 345 -3.37 -20.54 17.49
C ALA A 345 -4.19 -21.85 17.57
N ASP A 346 -5.52 -21.73 17.44
CA ASP A 346 -6.45 -22.86 17.51
C ASP A 346 -6.67 -23.56 16.16
N SER A 347 -6.09 -23.05 15.07
CA SER A 347 -6.15 -23.68 13.73
C SER A 347 -5.39 -25.02 13.64
N GLY A 348 -4.95 -25.57 14.77
CA GLY A 348 -4.19 -26.80 14.87
C GLY A 348 -4.85 -27.97 14.12
N VAL A 349 -4.21 -28.36 13.02
CA VAL A 349 -4.32 -29.65 12.31
C VAL A 349 -5.76 -30.15 12.18
N HIS A 350 -6.57 -29.46 11.37
CA HIS A 350 -7.81 -30.04 10.88
C HIS A 350 -7.51 -31.24 9.98
N GLY A 351 -7.67 -32.44 10.56
CA GLY A 351 -7.96 -33.68 9.84
C GLY A 351 -6.76 -34.33 9.16
N THR A 352 -6.65 -35.64 9.34
CA THR A 352 -5.73 -36.56 8.66
C THR A 352 -5.97 -36.69 7.15
N GLU A 353 -6.59 -35.71 6.49
CA GLU A 353 -6.78 -35.74 5.05
C GLU A 353 -5.45 -35.41 4.37
N GLN A 354 -4.76 -36.47 3.93
CA GLN A 354 -3.58 -36.40 3.07
C GLN A 354 -3.95 -35.93 1.65
N SER A 355 -4.65 -34.80 1.54
CA SER A 355 -5.15 -34.27 0.28
C SER A 355 -4.69 -32.85 0.02
N VAL A 356 -4.66 -32.51 -1.26
CA VAL A 356 -4.57 -31.12 -1.71
C VAL A 356 -5.99 -30.58 -1.82
N SER A 357 -6.23 -29.40 -1.30
CA SER A 357 -7.47 -28.66 -1.50
C SER A 357 -7.25 -27.47 -2.43
N TYR A 358 -8.33 -27.06 -3.08
CA TYR A 358 -8.33 -26.05 -4.14
C TYR A 358 -9.50 -25.10 -3.94
N TYR A 359 -9.31 -23.82 -4.23
CA TYR A 359 -10.40 -22.84 -4.25
C TYR A 359 -10.26 -21.84 -5.41
N PRO A 360 -11.31 -21.60 -6.21
CA PRO A 360 -12.54 -22.39 -6.30
C PRO A 360 -12.25 -23.87 -6.60
N LEU A 361 -13.23 -24.75 -6.34
CA LEU A 361 -13.08 -26.17 -6.63
C LEU A 361 -12.90 -26.39 -8.14
N PRO A 362 -11.96 -27.28 -8.56
CA PRO A 362 -11.77 -27.63 -9.94
C PRO A 362 -13.06 -28.12 -10.57
N GLU A 363 -13.37 -27.64 -11.78
CA GLU A 363 -14.44 -28.24 -12.57
C GLU A 363 -14.08 -29.70 -12.86
N PRO A 364 -15.02 -30.65 -12.69
CA PRO A 364 -14.81 -32.02 -13.13
C PRO A 364 -14.58 -32.02 -14.65
N SER A 365 -13.32 -32.14 -15.06
CA SER A 365 -12.97 -32.20 -16.47
C SER A 365 -11.86 -33.22 -16.71
N ASP A 366 -12.00 -33.99 -17.78
CA ASP A 366 -10.96 -34.89 -18.27
C ASP A 366 -9.90 -34.14 -19.12
N ILE A 367 -9.90 -32.80 -19.06
CA ILE A 367 -8.99 -31.98 -19.85
C ILE A 367 -7.58 -32.20 -19.29
N ARG A 368 -6.77 -32.84 -20.13
CA ARG A 368 -5.32 -32.96 -19.91
C ARG A 368 -4.61 -31.90 -20.73
N ALA A 369 -3.62 -31.27 -20.12
CA ALA A 369 -2.75 -30.37 -20.84
C ALA A 369 -1.97 -31.11 -21.92
N ASN A 370 -1.51 -30.37 -22.92
CA ASN A 370 -0.52 -30.86 -23.85
C ASN A 370 0.75 -31.26 -23.05
N PRO A 371 1.27 -32.50 -23.19
CA PRO A 371 2.49 -32.91 -22.49
C PRO A 371 3.70 -32.02 -22.82
N ASP A 372 3.69 -31.31 -23.96
CA ASP A 372 4.75 -30.40 -24.37
C ASP A 372 4.51 -28.93 -23.93
N ALA A 373 3.43 -28.66 -23.18
CA ALA A 373 3.09 -27.31 -22.71
C ALA A 373 4.23 -26.71 -21.87
N ARG A 374 4.71 -25.53 -22.29
CA ARG A 374 5.72 -24.77 -21.56
C ARG A 374 5.03 -23.77 -20.64
N GLY A 375 5.17 -23.95 -19.34
CA GLY A 375 4.61 -23.05 -18.33
C GLY A 375 5.59 -22.77 -17.19
N TYR A 376 5.27 -21.77 -16.39
CA TYR A 376 6.03 -21.49 -15.17
C TYR A 376 5.73 -22.54 -14.11
N ILE A 377 6.78 -23.10 -13.49
CA ILE A 377 6.64 -24.18 -12.51
C ILE A 377 6.55 -23.58 -11.12
N ILE A 378 5.56 -24.01 -10.36
CA ILE A 378 5.45 -23.75 -8.92
C ILE A 378 5.46 -25.07 -8.15
N ASP A 379 6.17 -25.07 -7.02
CA ASP A 379 6.17 -26.16 -6.06
C ASP A 379 5.47 -25.69 -4.78
N VAL A 380 4.49 -26.44 -4.30
CA VAL A 380 3.75 -26.19 -3.04
C VAL A 380 4.18 -27.24 -2.03
N ARG A 381 4.92 -26.84 -0.99
CA ARG A 381 5.44 -27.78 0.02
C ARG A 381 4.34 -28.25 0.98
N PRO A 382 4.56 -29.33 1.74
CA PRO A 382 3.67 -29.72 2.83
C PRO A 382 3.40 -28.56 3.79
N GLY A 383 2.12 -28.31 4.11
CA GLY A 383 1.70 -27.21 4.98
C GLY A 383 1.71 -25.84 4.31
N GLU A 384 2.11 -25.71 3.05
CA GLU A 384 2.04 -24.43 2.34
C GLU A 384 0.69 -24.23 1.64
N ARG A 385 0.33 -22.96 1.54
CA ARG A 385 -0.76 -22.45 0.70
C ARG A 385 -0.16 -21.54 -0.36
N VAL A 386 -0.58 -21.70 -1.61
CA VAL A 386 -0.26 -20.76 -2.68
C VAL A 386 -1.52 -20.05 -3.13
N LEU A 387 -1.45 -18.74 -3.15
CA LEU A 387 -2.46 -17.86 -3.71
C LEU A 387 -1.97 -17.34 -5.06
N LEU A 388 -2.76 -17.52 -6.11
CA LEU A 388 -2.52 -17.03 -7.46
C LEU A 388 -3.55 -15.96 -7.77
N ALA A 389 -3.13 -14.72 -7.98
CA ALA A 389 -4.00 -13.64 -8.47
C ALA A 389 -3.67 -13.37 -9.94
N ALA A 390 -4.67 -13.47 -10.81
CA ALA A 390 -4.47 -13.38 -12.24
C ALA A 390 -5.16 -12.13 -12.83
N SER A 391 -4.46 -11.45 -13.72
CA SER A 391 -4.97 -10.33 -14.52
C SER A 391 -4.62 -10.51 -16.00
N SER A 392 -5.23 -9.69 -16.87
CA SER A 392 -5.05 -9.73 -18.31
C SER A 392 -5.19 -8.32 -18.88
N ASP A 393 -4.31 -7.92 -19.79
CA ASP A 393 -4.51 -6.72 -20.61
C ASP A 393 -4.59 -7.01 -22.12
N ALA A 394 -4.79 -8.29 -22.46
CA ALA A 394 -4.75 -8.74 -23.83
C ALA A 394 -5.90 -8.22 -24.68
N ARG A 395 -5.58 -8.07 -25.96
CA ARG A 395 -6.57 -7.81 -27.01
C ARG A 395 -7.20 -9.10 -27.53
N TRP A 396 -6.45 -10.19 -27.51
CA TRP A 396 -6.92 -11.47 -28.01
C TRP A 396 -7.53 -12.30 -26.89
N GLN A 397 -8.39 -13.26 -27.26
CA GLN A 397 -8.87 -14.21 -26.28
C GLN A 397 -7.69 -15.03 -25.79
N ASN A 398 -7.46 -15.02 -24.48
CA ASN A 398 -6.44 -15.82 -23.84
C ASN A 398 -7.04 -16.71 -22.75
N SER A 399 -6.31 -17.76 -22.43
CA SER A 399 -6.67 -18.75 -21.44
C SER A 399 -5.50 -18.96 -20.51
N LEU A 400 -5.80 -18.89 -19.22
CA LEU A 400 -4.87 -19.22 -18.16
C LEU A 400 -5.28 -20.57 -17.56
N GLN A 401 -4.30 -21.46 -17.39
CA GLN A 401 -4.50 -22.79 -16.83
C GLN A 401 -3.50 -23.07 -15.71
N ILE A 402 -3.96 -23.80 -14.70
CA ILE A 402 -3.12 -24.38 -13.66
C ILE A 402 -3.20 -25.89 -13.79
N ILE A 403 -2.05 -26.51 -14.00
CA ILE A 403 -1.96 -27.92 -14.38
C ILE A 403 -1.14 -28.64 -13.32
N GLU A 404 -1.67 -29.72 -12.75
CA GLU A 404 -0.90 -30.59 -11.85
C GLU A 404 0.14 -31.38 -12.67
N ALA A 405 1.42 -31.25 -12.32
CA ALA A 405 2.50 -31.75 -13.16
C ALA A 405 2.55 -33.28 -13.26
N ASP A 406 2.22 -33.98 -12.18
CA ASP A 406 2.27 -35.44 -12.14
C ASP A 406 1.17 -36.10 -12.97
N SER A 407 -0.02 -35.48 -13.00
CA SER A 407 -1.22 -36.05 -13.64
C SER A 407 -1.52 -35.43 -15.00
N GLY A 408 -0.96 -34.25 -15.31
CA GLY A 408 -1.32 -33.41 -16.45
C GLY A 408 -2.74 -32.85 -16.35
N ARG A 409 -3.40 -32.98 -15.20
CA ARG A 409 -4.78 -32.55 -14.99
C ARG A 409 -4.84 -31.04 -14.84
N VAL A 410 -5.72 -30.39 -15.60
CA VAL A 410 -6.06 -28.98 -15.40
C VAL A 410 -6.92 -28.86 -14.14
N VAL A 411 -6.39 -28.19 -13.10
CA VAL A 411 -7.10 -27.97 -11.82
C VAL A 411 -7.80 -26.61 -11.77
N TRP A 412 -7.36 -25.65 -12.57
CA TRP A 412 -8.07 -24.38 -12.76
C TRP A 412 -7.87 -23.87 -14.18
N ARG A 413 -8.89 -23.20 -14.72
CA ARG A 413 -8.88 -22.64 -16.06
C ARG A 413 -9.77 -21.41 -16.13
N HIS A 414 -9.28 -20.38 -16.80
CA HIS A 414 -10.07 -19.22 -17.18
C HIS A 414 -9.81 -18.91 -18.66
N ASP A 415 -10.74 -19.28 -19.56
CA ASP A 415 -10.58 -19.15 -21.03
C ASP A 415 -10.85 -17.74 -21.58
N GLY A 416 -11.10 -16.78 -20.68
CA GLY A 416 -11.43 -15.41 -21.05
C GLY A 416 -12.76 -15.29 -21.79
N SER A 417 -13.06 -14.08 -22.23
CA SER A 417 -14.27 -13.83 -23.01
C SER A 417 -13.96 -13.99 -24.49
N ALA A 418 -14.95 -14.42 -25.27
CA ALA A 418 -14.83 -14.39 -26.73
C ALA A 418 -14.42 -12.97 -27.20
N PRO A 419 -13.54 -12.84 -28.20
CA PRO A 419 -13.04 -11.55 -28.61
C PRO A 419 -14.19 -10.70 -29.16
N VAL A 420 -14.32 -9.48 -28.65
CA VAL A 420 -15.26 -8.48 -29.16
C VAL A 420 -14.44 -7.40 -29.85
N GLN A 421 -14.77 -7.08 -31.11
CA GLN A 421 -14.01 -6.13 -31.90
C GLN A 421 -13.88 -4.78 -31.17
N GLY A 422 -12.64 -4.36 -30.94
CA GLY A 422 -12.32 -3.09 -30.26
C GLY A 422 -12.41 -3.13 -28.74
N ALA A 423 -12.76 -4.26 -28.13
CA ALA A 423 -12.75 -4.44 -26.68
C ALA A 423 -11.53 -5.26 -26.24
N ARG A 424 -10.95 -4.89 -25.09
CA ARG A 424 -9.96 -5.72 -24.40
C ARG A 424 -10.64 -6.89 -23.69
N GLN A 425 -9.86 -7.90 -23.35
CA GLN A 425 -10.32 -8.98 -22.48
C GLN A 425 -10.74 -8.45 -21.11
N GLN A 426 -11.57 -9.21 -20.40
CA GLN A 426 -11.84 -8.95 -18.99
C GLN A 426 -10.52 -8.99 -18.22
N ARG A 427 -10.17 -7.87 -17.59
CA ARG A 427 -8.86 -7.72 -17.00
C ARG A 427 -8.66 -8.49 -15.71
N ASN A 428 -9.60 -8.44 -14.78
CA ASN A 428 -9.56 -9.29 -13.60
C ASN A 428 -9.91 -10.75 -13.97
N ARG A 429 -8.95 -11.67 -13.82
CA ARG A 429 -9.14 -13.12 -14.05
C ARG A 429 -9.46 -13.90 -12.76
N GLY A 430 -9.52 -13.20 -11.62
CA GLY A 430 -9.82 -13.76 -10.31
C GLY A 430 -8.59 -14.31 -9.58
N ALA A 431 -8.86 -15.01 -8.48
CA ALA A 431 -7.86 -15.65 -7.65
C ALA A 431 -8.08 -17.17 -7.57
N TYR A 432 -6.98 -17.92 -7.44
CA TYR A 432 -6.98 -19.36 -7.25
C TYR A 432 -6.06 -19.73 -6.09
N VAL A 433 -6.49 -20.66 -5.24
CA VAL A 433 -5.75 -21.12 -4.06
C VAL A 433 -5.47 -22.61 -4.18
N ILE A 434 -4.24 -22.99 -3.87
CA ILE A 434 -3.80 -24.37 -3.69
C ILE A 434 -3.32 -24.52 -2.26
N THR A 435 -3.92 -25.43 -1.49
CA THR A 435 -3.45 -25.74 -0.14
C THR A 435 -2.99 -27.19 -0.08
N ASN A 436 -1.76 -27.41 0.36
CA ASN A 436 -1.16 -28.73 0.40
C ASN A 436 -1.11 -29.29 1.83
N HIS A 437 -2.11 -30.10 2.19
CA HIS A 437 -2.11 -30.85 3.45
C HIS A 437 -1.41 -32.22 3.35
N SER A 438 -0.85 -32.56 2.20
CA SER A 438 -0.11 -33.83 2.04
C SER A 438 1.31 -33.74 2.60
N ASP A 439 1.94 -34.90 2.79
CA ASP A 439 3.30 -35.05 3.32
C ASP A 439 4.40 -34.84 2.27
N ARG A 440 4.02 -34.57 1.02
CA ARG A 440 4.92 -34.36 -0.12
C ARG A 440 4.65 -33.04 -0.81
N ALA A 441 5.69 -32.46 -1.40
CA ALA A 441 5.55 -31.30 -2.26
C ALA A 441 4.72 -31.65 -3.49
N ARG A 442 3.96 -30.67 -4.00
CA ARG A 442 3.10 -30.79 -5.18
C ARG A 442 3.50 -29.77 -6.21
N ARG A 443 3.71 -30.23 -7.44
CA ARG A 443 4.19 -29.41 -8.55
C ARG A 443 3.07 -29.05 -9.50
N TYR A 444 3.03 -27.80 -9.93
CA TYR A 444 2.06 -27.28 -10.90
C TYR A 444 2.73 -26.45 -11.98
N PHE A 445 2.08 -26.37 -13.13
CA PHE A 445 2.41 -25.44 -14.20
C PHE A 445 1.37 -24.33 -14.27
N ILE A 446 1.83 -23.08 -14.34
CA ILE A 446 1.05 -21.92 -14.76
C ILE A 446 1.24 -21.77 -16.26
N TYR A 447 0.16 -21.89 -17.02
CA TYR A 447 0.23 -22.01 -18.46
C TYR A 447 -0.75 -21.06 -19.15
N GLY A 448 -0.20 -20.23 -20.04
CA GLY A 448 -0.95 -19.27 -20.85
C GLY A 448 -1.06 -19.75 -22.29
N ARG A 449 -2.21 -19.50 -22.91
CA ARG A 449 -2.47 -19.75 -24.33
C ARG A 449 -3.42 -18.69 -24.89
N HIS A 450 -3.42 -18.47 -26.19
CA HIS A 450 -4.29 -17.48 -26.84
C HIS A 450 -4.92 -18.00 -28.12
N ARG A 451 -5.97 -17.31 -28.59
CA ARG A 451 -6.60 -17.49 -29.89
C ARG A 451 -6.47 -16.21 -30.67
N ARG A 452 -5.95 -16.31 -31.89
CA ARG A 452 -5.93 -15.17 -32.81
C ARG A 452 -7.36 -14.81 -33.21
N PRO A 453 -7.63 -13.54 -33.51
CA PRO A 453 -8.89 -13.16 -34.11
C PRO A 453 -8.90 -13.64 -35.56
N SER A 454 -9.46 -14.81 -35.83
CA SER A 454 -9.89 -15.19 -37.18
C SER A 454 -11.41 -15.30 -37.25
N GLU A 455 -11.94 -15.25 -38.48
CA GLU A 455 -13.36 -15.44 -38.75
C GLU A 455 -13.82 -16.90 -38.54
N ASP A 456 -12.88 -17.84 -38.44
CA ASP A 456 -13.17 -19.26 -38.24
C ASP A 456 -13.10 -19.63 -36.75
N SER A 457 -14.25 -20.01 -36.18
CA SER A 457 -14.39 -20.42 -34.77
C SER A 457 -13.58 -21.67 -34.38
N ASP A 458 -12.95 -22.32 -35.37
CA ASP A 458 -12.14 -23.53 -35.22
C ASP A 458 -10.66 -23.24 -34.94
N ASP A 459 -10.28 -21.97 -34.76
CA ASP A 459 -8.91 -21.62 -34.44
C ASP A 459 -8.39 -22.36 -33.19
N ALA A 460 -7.28 -23.06 -33.40
CA ALA A 460 -6.57 -23.77 -32.37
C ALA A 460 -6.00 -22.79 -31.34
N TRP A 461 -6.02 -23.19 -30.07
CA TRP A 461 -5.28 -22.47 -29.04
C TRP A 461 -3.78 -22.53 -29.35
N ILE A 462 -3.11 -21.39 -29.21
CA ILE A 462 -1.67 -21.22 -29.43
C ILE A 462 -1.02 -21.00 -28.06
N ASP A 463 0.01 -21.76 -27.76
CA ASP A 463 0.84 -21.60 -26.57
C ASP A 463 1.44 -20.20 -26.51
N THR A 464 1.37 -19.58 -25.33
CA THR A 464 1.90 -18.24 -25.10
C THR A 464 3.23 -18.35 -24.38
N ASP A 465 4.26 -17.63 -24.84
CA ASP A 465 5.54 -17.55 -24.14
C ASP A 465 5.36 -16.81 -22.80
N PHE A 466 6.25 -17.06 -21.84
CA PHE A 466 6.20 -16.43 -20.52
C PHE A 466 7.57 -15.90 -20.07
N GLU A 467 7.55 -14.87 -19.23
CA GLU A 467 8.69 -14.30 -18.54
C GLU A 467 8.40 -14.16 -17.03
N VAL A 468 9.41 -14.44 -16.20
CA VAL A 468 9.34 -14.20 -14.76
C VAL A 468 9.81 -12.77 -14.50
N LEU A 469 8.85 -11.87 -14.27
CA LEU A 469 9.09 -10.43 -14.12
C LEU A 469 9.71 -10.08 -12.77
N ALA A 470 9.34 -10.83 -11.73
CA ALA A 470 9.90 -10.73 -10.38
C ALA A 470 9.74 -12.07 -9.67
N SER A 471 10.69 -12.44 -8.80
CA SER A 471 10.55 -13.62 -7.95
C SER A 471 11.46 -13.52 -6.72
N ASP A 472 10.96 -14.03 -5.60
CA ASP A 472 11.69 -14.29 -4.37
C ASP A 472 11.27 -15.67 -3.80
N ASP A 473 11.77 -16.03 -2.63
CA ASP A 473 11.52 -17.34 -2.00
C ASP A 473 10.04 -17.60 -1.61
N ARG A 474 9.22 -16.54 -1.59
CA ARG A 474 7.82 -16.57 -1.17
C ARG A 474 6.88 -15.93 -2.20
N SER A 475 7.37 -15.38 -3.30
CA SER A 475 6.55 -14.73 -4.32
C SER A 475 7.12 -14.85 -5.73
N ALA A 476 6.24 -14.78 -6.73
CA ALA A 476 6.62 -14.71 -8.13
C ALA A 476 5.58 -13.93 -8.93
N VAL A 477 6.05 -13.16 -9.91
CA VAL A 477 5.22 -12.46 -10.89
C VAL A 477 5.60 -13.00 -12.26
N VAL A 478 4.64 -13.62 -12.94
CA VAL A 478 4.83 -14.23 -14.24
C VAL A 478 3.95 -13.51 -15.26
N GLY A 479 4.56 -12.98 -16.31
CA GLY A 479 3.88 -12.38 -17.44
C GLY A 479 3.88 -13.32 -18.64
N PHE A 480 2.84 -13.26 -19.46
CA PHE A 480 2.72 -13.99 -20.72
C PHE A 480 2.47 -12.99 -21.85
N ASN A 481 2.98 -13.27 -23.05
CA ASN A 481 2.84 -12.40 -24.23
C ASN A 481 2.29 -13.17 -25.42
N ASP A 482 1.14 -12.73 -25.94
CA ASP A 482 0.44 -13.34 -27.07
C ASP A 482 1.02 -12.95 -28.45
N THR A 483 1.89 -11.94 -28.51
CA THR A 483 2.48 -11.48 -29.77
C THR A 483 3.75 -12.23 -30.18
N SER A 484 3.61 -13.19 -31.11
CA SER A 484 4.78 -13.85 -31.71
C SER A 484 5.46 -12.98 -32.79
N GLY A 485 6.48 -12.19 -32.42
CA GLY A 485 7.67 -12.03 -33.28
C GLY A 485 7.82 -10.85 -34.26
N SER A 486 7.17 -9.68 -34.12
CA SER A 486 7.59 -8.51 -34.93
C SER A 486 7.18 -7.11 -34.44
N LEU A 487 6.51 -6.98 -33.28
CA LEU A 487 6.13 -5.68 -32.74
C LEU A 487 6.98 -5.36 -31.48
N PRO A 488 7.32 -4.08 -31.25
CA PRO A 488 8.28 -3.69 -30.21
C PRO A 488 7.69 -3.65 -28.78
N ALA A 489 6.71 -4.50 -28.46
CA ALA A 489 6.07 -4.52 -27.14
C ALA A 489 6.11 -5.94 -26.55
N ASP A 490 7.25 -6.29 -25.96
CA ASP A 490 7.33 -7.36 -24.97
C ASP A 490 6.90 -6.76 -23.61
N ASP A 491 5.62 -6.45 -23.45
CA ASP A 491 5.05 -5.87 -22.23
C ASP A 491 4.66 -6.92 -21.18
N TRP A 492 4.50 -8.18 -21.60
CA TRP A 492 4.23 -9.34 -20.74
C TRP A 492 3.04 -9.10 -19.80
N ASP A 493 2.00 -8.44 -20.31
CA ASP A 493 0.78 -8.10 -19.57
C ASP A 493 -0.49 -8.72 -20.17
N ASP A 494 -0.39 -9.44 -21.29
CA ASP A 494 -1.53 -10.13 -21.90
C ASP A 494 -2.18 -11.08 -20.90
N LEU A 495 -1.37 -11.85 -20.18
CA LEU A 495 -1.73 -12.46 -18.90
C LEU A 495 -0.65 -12.16 -17.88
N ARG A 496 -1.05 -11.92 -16.64
CA ARG A 496 -0.13 -11.81 -15.52
C ARG A 496 -0.65 -12.60 -14.34
N VAL A 497 0.25 -13.31 -13.68
CA VAL A 497 -0.06 -14.08 -12.47
C VAL A 497 0.91 -13.69 -11.39
N VAL A 498 0.38 -13.25 -10.25
CA VAL A 498 1.15 -13.12 -9.02
C VAL A 498 0.87 -14.32 -8.15
N ALA A 499 1.93 -15.07 -7.84
CA ALA A 499 1.92 -16.20 -6.94
C ALA A 499 2.51 -15.78 -5.58
N ARG A 500 1.78 -16.04 -4.49
CA ARG A 500 2.26 -15.83 -3.12
C ARG A 500 2.17 -17.13 -2.34
N TRP A 501 3.29 -17.56 -1.78
CA TRP A 501 3.38 -18.72 -0.88
C TRP A 501 3.22 -18.24 0.56
N PHE A 502 2.36 -18.93 1.29
CA PHE A 502 2.20 -18.79 2.72
C PHE A 502 2.50 -20.12 3.41
N GLY A 503 3.59 -20.15 4.17
CA GLY A 503 3.89 -21.27 5.08
C GLY A 503 3.06 -21.20 6.36
N ASP A 504 2.90 -22.35 7.01
CA ASP A 504 2.33 -22.48 8.36
C ASP A 504 3.37 -22.23 9.47
#